data_AF-A0AA39CGN5-F1
#
_entry.id   AF-A0AA39CGN5-F1
#
_cell.length_a   1.000
_cell.length_b   1.000
_cell.length_c   1.000
_cell.angle_alpha   90.00
_cell.angle_beta   90.00
_cell.angle_gamma   90.00
#
_symmetry.space_group_name_H-M   'P 1'
#
loop_
_entity.id
_entity.type
_entity.pdbx_description
1 polymer ?
#
loop_
_entity_poly.entity_id
_entity_poly.type
_entity_poly.pdbx_seq_one_letter_code
_entity_poly.pdbx_strand_id
1 'polypeptide(L)'
;MSSESSFYTGSWTFWEDGSIYGPRITLTNTHASYLVAFLALFVRLAGQHSWDILSFVCFRLKRSSKRKDDVYRGQQVIFRNTPSDAGAVWQFIKLGFGLRVKKSSFLQRSLLFICLAAFHLLAFAAAGVFVSRVTITGPQVLVRGSTCGIFSPSRESSQLEDMQWAAWLDQTTFSASRLAQQCYNSSSKALPSNCAAFGPRLLPFNVTTAVDCPFEARMCSNKTVRFESGTLDSQLHFGVNTEPKDRVKYRRVVECAPVTQDGFASGTLDYNQAHIPEVPPGQQTNYLDIETYQ
;
A
#
# COMPACT_ATOMS: atom_id res chain seq x y z
N MET A 1 20.33 -5.16 21.08
CA MET A 1 20.39 -3.72 20.68
C MET A 1 19.30 -3.44 19.65
N SER A 2 18.49 -2.41 19.88
CA SER A 2 17.47 -1.93 18.95
C SER A 2 18.11 -1.37 17.69
N SER A 3 18.25 -2.17 16.65
CA SER A 3 18.21 -1.60 15.31
C SER A 3 16.80 -1.05 15.16
N GLU A 4 16.61 0.24 15.44
CA GLU A 4 15.41 0.93 15.00
C GLU A 4 15.28 0.60 13.51
N SER A 5 14.31 -0.22 13.15
CA SER A 5 13.82 -0.31 11.79
C SER A 5 13.23 1.06 11.50
N SER A 6 14.10 2.01 11.15
CA SER A 6 13.70 3.38 10.91
C SER A 6 12.86 3.37 9.65
N PHE A 7 11.58 3.67 9.82
CA PHE A 7 10.70 3.92 8.69
C PHE A 7 11.34 5.00 7.84
N TYR A 8 11.58 4.70 6.57
CA TYR A 8 12.20 5.66 5.69
C TYR A 8 11.23 6.81 5.46
N THR A 9 11.63 8.01 5.91
CA THR A 9 10.90 9.26 5.71
C THR A 9 11.55 10.01 4.56
N GLY A 10 10.77 10.37 3.54
CA GLY A 10 11.28 10.97 2.32
C GLY A 10 10.66 10.37 1.07
N SER A 11 11.18 10.78 -0.09
CA SER A 11 10.72 10.30 -1.40
C SER A 11 11.32 8.94 -1.75
N TRP A 12 10.48 8.06 -2.28
CA TRP A 12 10.84 6.74 -2.77
C TRP A 12 9.84 6.29 -3.84
N THR A 13 10.14 5.20 -4.55
CA THR A 13 9.23 4.65 -5.56
C THR A 13 8.73 3.30 -5.08
N PHE A 14 7.42 3.16 -4.98
CA PHE A 14 6.76 1.88 -4.80
C PHE A 14 6.65 1.20 -6.17
N TRP A 15 7.58 0.29 -6.45
CA TRP A 15 7.77 -0.25 -7.79
C TRP A 15 6.64 -1.16 -8.26
N GLU A 16 5.65 -1.46 -7.41
CA GLU A 16 4.49 -2.28 -7.76
C GLU A 16 3.57 -1.48 -8.70
N ASP A 17 3.43 -0.19 -8.42
CA ASP A 17 2.69 0.78 -9.23
C ASP A 17 3.54 1.34 -10.40
N GLY A 18 4.79 0.84 -10.54
CA GLY A 18 5.72 1.23 -11.59
C GLY A 18 6.31 2.63 -11.43
N SER A 19 7.06 3.08 -12.45
CA SER A 19 7.83 4.33 -12.38
C SER A 19 6.96 5.61 -12.43
N ILE A 20 5.72 5.51 -12.92
CA ILE A 20 4.87 6.68 -13.17
C ILE A 20 3.95 6.95 -11.97
N TYR A 21 3.26 5.92 -11.49
CA TYR A 21 2.32 6.04 -10.37
C TYR A 21 2.91 5.63 -9.02
N GLY A 22 4.05 4.94 -9.02
CA GLY A 22 4.76 4.52 -7.81
C GLY A 22 5.52 5.59 -7.02
N PRO A 23 5.85 6.79 -7.52
CA PRO A 23 6.48 7.81 -6.68
C PRO A 23 5.63 8.17 -5.46
N ARG A 24 6.18 7.96 -4.26
CA ARG A 24 5.54 8.22 -2.97
C ARG A 24 6.47 9.02 -2.05
N ILE A 25 5.89 9.75 -1.12
CA ILE A 25 6.61 10.40 -0.03
C ILE A 25 6.06 9.89 1.29
N THR A 26 6.94 9.31 2.11
CA THR A 26 6.58 8.93 3.48
C THR A 26 6.80 10.13 4.38
N LEU A 27 5.78 10.47 5.17
CA LEU A 27 5.79 11.55 6.15
C LEU A 27 5.30 11.02 7.50
N THR A 28 5.72 11.68 8.58
CA THR A 28 5.11 11.44 9.90
C THR A 28 3.66 11.94 9.90
N ASN A 29 2.82 11.42 10.81
CA ASN A 29 1.41 11.82 10.92
C ASN A 29 1.23 13.34 11.05
N THR A 30 2.12 14.02 11.79
CA THR A 30 2.09 15.48 11.97
C THR A 30 2.41 16.22 10.68
N HIS A 31 3.45 15.83 9.95
CA HIS A 31 3.79 16.49 8.69
C HIS A 31 2.76 16.20 7.59
N ALA A 32 2.19 14.99 7.57
CA ALA A 32 1.12 14.64 6.65
C ALA A 32 -0.13 15.50 6.88
N SER A 33 -0.51 15.78 8.13
CA SER A 33 -1.67 16.64 8.43
C SER A 33 -1.44 18.09 8.00
N TYR A 34 -0.22 18.61 8.18
CA TYR A 34 0.15 19.93 7.66
C TYR A 34 0.08 19.99 6.12
N LEU A 35 0.54 18.96 5.43
CA LEU A 35 0.46 18.88 3.97
C LEU A 35 -1.00 18.84 3.50
N VAL A 36 -1.86 18.04 4.11
CA VAL A 36 -3.30 17.96 3.80
C VAL A 36 -3.98 19.31 4.04
N ALA A 37 -3.69 19.97 5.17
CA ALA A 37 -4.23 21.30 5.47
C ALA A 37 -3.77 22.34 4.44
N PHE A 38 -2.49 22.33 4.08
CA PHE A 38 -1.94 23.20 3.04
C PHE A 38 -2.63 22.97 1.69
N LEU A 39 -2.76 21.72 1.25
CA LEU A 39 -3.41 21.38 -0.02
C LEU A 39 -4.89 21.79 -0.04
N ALA A 40 -5.60 21.66 1.06
CA ALA A 40 -6.99 22.11 1.16
C ALA A 40 -7.11 23.63 0.99
N LEU A 41 -6.22 24.40 1.63
CA LEU A 41 -6.14 25.86 1.45
C LEU A 41 -5.74 26.23 0.02
N PHE A 42 -4.76 25.51 -0.55
CA PHE A 42 -4.29 25.73 -1.91
C PHE A 42 -5.41 25.49 -2.95
N VAL A 43 -6.15 24.38 -2.84
CA VAL A 43 -7.30 24.07 -3.73
C VAL A 43 -8.37 25.17 -3.63
N ARG A 44 -8.64 25.69 -2.43
CA ARG A 44 -9.57 26.80 -2.24
C ARG A 44 -9.11 28.07 -2.95
N LEU A 45 -7.84 28.45 -2.77
CA LEU A 45 -7.26 29.64 -3.41
C LEU A 45 -7.23 29.50 -4.94
N ALA A 46 -6.79 28.34 -5.42
CA ALA A 46 -6.79 28.01 -6.84
C ALA A 46 -8.20 28.08 -7.44
N GLY A 47 -9.21 27.56 -6.73
CA GLY A 47 -10.61 27.64 -7.14
C GLY A 47 -11.15 29.06 -7.22
N GLN A 48 -10.79 29.92 -6.26
CA GLN A 48 -11.18 31.32 -6.31
C GLN A 48 -10.59 32.02 -7.55
N HIS A 49 -9.29 31.86 -7.78
CA HIS A 49 -8.64 32.50 -8.93
C HIS A 49 -9.04 31.88 -10.28
N SER A 50 -9.34 30.58 -10.34
CA SER A 50 -9.88 29.97 -11.57
C SER A 50 -11.26 30.51 -11.89
N TRP A 51 -12.10 30.80 -10.88
CA TRP A 51 -13.38 31.47 -11.07
C TRP A 51 -13.21 32.90 -11.60
N ASP A 52 -12.25 33.66 -11.09
CA ASP A 52 -11.95 35.02 -11.57
C ASP A 52 -11.60 34.99 -13.07
N ILE A 53 -10.72 34.07 -13.48
CA ILE A 53 -10.33 33.87 -14.88
C ILE A 53 -11.55 33.46 -15.72
N LEU A 54 -12.33 32.49 -15.25
CA LEU A 54 -13.50 32.01 -15.98
C LEU A 54 -14.56 33.10 -16.16
N SER A 55 -14.78 33.90 -15.13
CA SER A 55 -15.69 35.05 -15.15
C SER A 55 -15.20 36.11 -16.13
N PHE A 56 -13.91 36.40 -16.15
CA PHE A 56 -13.31 37.30 -17.12
C PHE A 56 -13.46 36.78 -18.56
N VAL A 57 -13.20 35.49 -18.80
CA VAL A 57 -13.38 34.88 -20.13
C VAL A 57 -14.84 34.98 -20.56
N CYS A 58 -15.80 34.61 -19.70
CA CYS A 58 -17.23 34.72 -19.99
C CYS A 58 -17.66 36.17 -20.28
N PHE A 59 -17.16 37.12 -19.48
CA PHE A 59 -17.38 38.55 -19.67
C PHE A 59 -16.88 39.00 -21.06
N ARG A 60 -15.64 38.64 -21.41
CA ARG A 60 -15.00 39.03 -22.67
C ARG A 60 -15.71 38.41 -23.89
N LEU A 61 -16.01 37.11 -23.86
CA LEU A 61 -16.69 36.42 -24.95
C LEU A 61 -18.09 36.97 -25.22
N LYS A 62 -18.79 37.45 -24.18
CA LYS A 62 -20.11 38.05 -24.34
C LYS A 62 -20.08 39.53 -24.73
N ARG A 63 -18.93 40.19 -24.76
CA ARG A 63 -18.86 41.62 -25.08
C ARG A 63 -19.44 41.86 -26.48
N SER A 64 -20.46 42.70 -26.56
CA SER A 64 -21.16 43.03 -27.81
C SER A 64 -21.35 44.53 -27.92
N SER A 65 -21.17 45.10 -29.12
CA SER A 65 -21.30 46.55 -29.36
C SER A 65 -22.75 47.02 -29.56
N LYS A 66 -23.72 46.10 -29.69
CA LYS A 66 -25.13 46.44 -29.98
C LYS A 66 -25.91 46.77 -28.70
N ARG A 67 -27.00 47.53 -28.82
CA ARG A 67 -27.94 47.79 -27.69
C ARG A 67 -28.49 46.45 -27.17
N LYS A 68 -28.35 46.19 -25.86
CA LYS A 68 -28.78 44.95 -25.21
C LYS A 68 -29.84 45.19 -24.15
N ASP A 69 -30.52 44.11 -23.77
CA ASP A 69 -31.57 44.08 -22.77
C ASP A 69 -31.03 43.91 -21.33
N ASP A 70 -31.94 43.95 -20.35
CA ASP A 70 -31.58 43.90 -18.93
C ASP A 70 -30.98 42.55 -18.50
N VAL A 71 -31.40 41.44 -19.13
CA VAL A 71 -30.83 40.11 -18.88
C VAL A 71 -29.34 40.10 -19.24
N TYR A 72 -28.99 40.62 -20.42
CA TYR A 72 -27.59 40.70 -20.84
C TYR A 72 -26.78 41.60 -19.90
N ARG A 73 -27.30 42.78 -19.55
CA ARG A 73 -26.63 43.71 -18.62
C ARG A 73 -26.41 43.07 -17.26
N GLY A 74 -27.42 42.42 -16.70
CA GLY A 74 -27.33 41.71 -15.43
C GLY A 74 -26.26 40.62 -15.46
N GLN A 75 -26.20 39.82 -16.52
CA GLN A 75 -25.17 38.78 -16.68
C GLN A 75 -23.75 39.38 -16.72
N GLN A 76 -23.55 40.48 -17.45
CA GLN A 76 -22.24 41.17 -17.51
C GLN A 76 -21.84 41.77 -16.16
N VAL A 77 -22.79 42.35 -15.42
CA VAL A 77 -22.56 42.87 -14.08
C VAL A 77 -22.15 41.75 -13.12
N ILE A 78 -22.82 40.59 -13.21
CA ILE A 78 -22.48 39.43 -12.38
C ILE A 78 -21.05 38.96 -12.66
N PHE A 79 -20.69 38.71 -13.93
CA PHE A 79 -19.34 38.25 -14.28
C PHE A 79 -18.24 39.26 -13.97
N ARG A 80 -18.54 40.57 -13.94
CA ARG A 80 -17.54 41.59 -13.65
C ARG A 80 -17.35 41.86 -12.16
N ASN A 81 -18.39 41.69 -11.35
CA ASN A 81 -18.40 42.15 -9.95
C ASN A 81 -18.59 41.03 -8.92
N THR A 82 -18.73 39.77 -9.35
CA THR A 82 -18.95 38.65 -8.43
C THR A 82 -17.72 37.77 -8.37
N PRO A 83 -16.89 37.89 -7.31
CA PRO A 83 -15.60 37.21 -7.20
C PRO A 83 -15.70 35.74 -6.79
N SER A 84 -16.89 35.23 -6.48
CA SER A 84 -17.10 33.82 -6.12
C SER A 84 -18.17 33.17 -6.98
N ASP A 85 -17.98 31.89 -7.27
CA ASP A 85 -18.92 31.03 -7.99
C ASP A 85 -20.25 30.87 -7.24
N ALA A 86 -20.23 30.60 -5.94
CA ALA A 86 -21.42 30.56 -5.10
C ALA A 86 -22.16 31.91 -5.09
N GLY A 87 -21.41 33.01 -5.05
CA GLY A 87 -21.94 34.35 -5.21
C GLY A 87 -22.61 34.52 -6.57
N ALA A 88 -21.99 34.05 -7.65
CA ALA A 88 -22.52 34.19 -9.00
C ALA A 88 -23.83 33.40 -9.18
N VAL A 89 -23.89 32.16 -8.68
CA VAL A 89 -25.14 31.37 -8.64
C VAL A 89 -26.24 32.16 -7.91
N TRP A 90 -25.94 32.69 -6.73
CA TRP A 90 -26.90 33.47 -5.95
C TRP A 90 -27.37 34.74 -6.68
N GLN A 91 -26.46 35.46 -7.35
CA GLN A 91 -26.82 36.64 -8.12
C GLN A 91 -27.64 36.30 -9.38
N PHE A 92 -27.37 35.18 -10.04
CA PHE A 92 -28.21 34.72 -11.16
C PHE A 92 -29.62 34.35 -10.71
N ILE A 93 -29.77 33.73 -9.52
CA ILE A 93 -31.06 33.43 -8.92
C ILE A 93 -31.83 34.74 -8.67
N LYS A 94 -31.20 35.74 -8.03
CA LYS A 94 -31.82 37.07 -7.81
C LYS A 94 -32.20 37.75 -9.11
N LEU A 95 -31.34 37.71 -10.13
CA LEU A 95 -31.61 38.29 -11.44
C LEU A 95 -32.84 37.65 -12.09
N GLY A 96 -33.00 36.33 -11.94
CA GLY A 96 -34.17 35.60 -12.44
C GLY A 96 -35.48 35.97 -11.74
N PHE A 97 -35.43 36.24 -10.43
CA PHE A 97 -36.60 36.68 -9.66
C PHE A 97 -36.93 38.17 -9.84
N GLY A 98 -35.93 39.03 -10.02
CA GLY A 98 -36.11 40.49 -10.11
C GLY A 98 -36.58 41.01 -11.47
N LEU A 99 -36.40 40.23 -12.55
CA LEU A 99 -36.78 40.65 -13.89
C LEU A 99 -38.23 40.27 -14.21
N ARG A 100 -38.99 41.22 -14.79
CA ARG A 100 -40.35 41.00 -15.32
C ARG A 100 -40.36 40.30 -16.69
N VAL A 101 -39.38 39.45 -16.97
CA VAL A 101 -39.25 38.71 -18.24
C VAL A 101 -39.88 37.33 -18.07
N LYS A 102 -40.43 36.73 -19.16
CA LYS A 102 -40.89 35.34 -19.14
C LYS A 102 -39.77 34.43 -18.61
N LYS A 103 -40.07 33.67 -17.54
CA LYS A 103 -39.10 32.78 -16.87
C LYS A 103 -38.36 31.85 -17.84
N SER A 104 -39.07 31.28 -18.82
CA SER A 104 -38.48 30.41 -19.86
C SER A 104 -37.40 31.11 -20.71
N SER A 105 -37.64 32.36 -21.11
CA SER A 105 -36.69 33.15 -21.90
C SER A 105 -35.44 33.53 -21.09
N PHE A 106 -35.59 33.83 -19.80
CA PHE A 106 -34.46 34.05 -18.90
C PHE A 106 -33.66 32.75 -18.71
N LEU A 107 -34.34 31.64 -18.42
CA LEU A 107 -33.71 30.34 -18.17
C LEU A 107 -32.88 29.92 -19.39
N GLN A 108 -33.45 29.93 -20.59
CA GLN A 108 -32.75 29.54 -21.83
C GLN A 108 -31.45 30.34 -22.06
N ARG A 109 -31.40 31.60 -21.62
CA ARG A 109 -30.26 32.51 -21.86
C ARG A 109 -29.23 32.54 -20.73
N SER A 110 -29.60 32.06 -19.55
CA SER A 110 -28.76 32.06 -18.34
C SER A 110 -28.37 30.66 -17.89
N LEU A 111 -29.08 29.61 -18.33
CA LEU A 111 -28.92 28.24 -17.87
C LEU A 111 -27.46 27.77 -17.99
N LEU A 112 -26.83 27.98 -19.15
CA LEU A 112 -25.43 27.61 -19.35
C LEU A 112 -24.50 28.21 -18.29
N PHE A 113 -24.71 29.48 -17.93
CA PHE A 113 -23.86 30.19 -16.96
C PHE A 113 -24.15 29.78 -15.52
N ILE A 114 -25.41 29.50 -15.21
CA ILE A 114 -25.79 28.95 -13.89
C ILE A 114 -25.19 27.55 -13.73
N CYS A 115 -25.32 26.69 -14.75
CA CYS A 115 -24.71 25.36 -14.77
C CYS A 115 -23.19 25.44 -14.67
N LEU A 116 -22.54 26.38 -15.37
CA LEU A 116 -21.10 26.59 -15.30
C LEU A 116 -20.64 26.97 -13.89
N ALA A 117 -21.32 27.94 -13.27
CA ALA A 117 -21.00 28.38 -11.89
C ALA A 117 -21.26 27.27 -10.86
N ALA A 118 -22.38 26.55 -10.99
CA ALA A 118 -22.71 25.43 -10.12
C ALA A 118 -21.72 24.25 -10.29
N PHE A 119 -21.36 23.92 -11.54
CA PHE A 119 -20.36 22.89 -11.82
C PHE A 119 -18.99 23.25 -11.24
N HIS A 120 -18.54 24.50 -11.44
CA HIS A 120 -17.28 24.98 -10.88
C HIS A 120 -17.27 24.86 -9.35
N LEU A 121 -18.32 25.33 -8.68
CA LEU A 121 -18.50 25.23 -7.24
C LEU A 121 -18.42 23.78 -6.76
N LEU A 122 -19.18 22.89 -7.39
CA LEU A 122 -19.21 21.47 -7.03
C LEU A 122 -17.87 20.79 -7.30
N ALA A 123 -17.20 21.11 -8.40
CA ALA A 123 -15.91 20.54 -8.75
C ALA A 123 -14.82 20.91 -7.72
N PHE A 124 -14.73 22.19 -7.33
CA PHE A 124 -13.75 22.63 -6.34
C PHE A 124 -14.12 22.21 -4.91
N ALA A 125 -15.40 22.15 -4.58
CA ALA A 125 -15.85 21.56 -3.31
C ALA A 125 -15.46 20.08 -3.22
N ALA A 126 -15.72 19.30 -4.28
CA ALA A 126 -15.30 17.91 -4.35
C ALA A 126 -13.78 17.79 -4.26
N ALA A 127 -13.02 18.56 -5.05
CA ALA A 127 -11.56 18.55 -5.02
C ALA A 127 -11.02 18.79 -3.60
N GLY A 128 -11.58 19.74 -2.85
CA GLY A 128 -11.23 20.00 -1.45
C GLY A 128 -11.45 18.79 -0.53
N VAL A 129 -12.56 18.06 -0.69
CA VAL A 129 -12.84 16.82 0.05
C VAL A 129 -11.83 15.72 -0.33
N PHE A 130 -11.50 15.61 -1.61
CA PHE A 130 -10.57 14.61 -2.14
C PHE A 130 -9.11 14.85 -1.73
N VAL A 131 -8.74 16.03 -1.21
CA VAL A 131 -7.38 16.28 -0.68
C VAL A 131 -7.01 15.24 0.39
N SER A 132 -7.96 14.82 1.23
CA SER A 132 -7.73 13.80 2.26
C SER A 132 -7.31 12.44 1.69
N ARG A 133 -7.64 12.15 0.43
CA ARG A 133 -7.28 10.90 -0.26
C ARG A 133 -5.87 10.91 -0.84
N VAL A 134 -5.19 12.05 -0.82
CA VAL A 134 -3.78 12.16 -1.26
C VAL A 134 -2.85 11.41 -0.30
N THR A 135 -3.24 11.31 0.98
CA THR A 135 -2.51 10.52 1.98
C THR A 135 -3.07 9.10 2.05
N ILE A 136 -2.20 8.11 1.89
CA ILE A 136 -2.53 6.71 2.16
C ILE A 136 -2.03 6.38 3.57
N THR A 137 -2.95 6.00 4.46
CA THR A 137 -2.62 5.48 5.78
C THR A 137 -2.63 3.95 5.72
N GLY A 138 -1.51 3.29 6.05
CA GLY A 138 -1.43 1.84 6.02
C GLY A 138 -0.03 1.28 6.26
N PRO A 139 0.12 -0.06 6.29
CA PRO A 139 1.39 -0.74 6.53
C PRO A 139 2.38 -0.62 5.35
N GLN A 140 1.97 -0.01 4.23
CA GLN A 140 2.79 0.17 3.03
C GLN A 140 3.77 1.34 3.20
N VAL A 141 4.80 1.11 4.00
CA VAL A 141 5.90 2.04 4.22
C VAL A 141 7.22 1.39 3.84
N LEU A 142 8.15 2.18 3.32
CA LEU A 142 9.50 1.68 3.06
C LEU A 142 10.25 1.55 4.38
N VAL A 143 10.71 0.34 4.68
CA VAL A 143 11.63 0.08 5.78
C VAL A 143 13.03 0.06 5.21
N ARG A 144 13.95 0.85 5.78
CA ARG A 144 15.34 0.91 5.33
C ARG A 144 16.27 0.81 6.54
N GLY A 145 16.87 -0.35 6.73
CA GLY A 145 17.91 -0.57 7.73
C GLY A 145 19.28 -0.14 7.21
N SER A 146 20.20 0.22 8.12
CA SER A 146 21.63 0.35 7.83
C SER A 146 22.31 -1.02 7.66
N THR A 147 21.71 -2.07 8.22
CA THR A 147 22.14 -3.46 8.10
C THR A 147 20.95 -4.33 7.69
N CYS A 148 21.21 -5.37 6.92
CA CYS A 148 20.24 -6.41 6.57
C CYS A 148 20.83 -7.78 6.93
N GLY A 149 20.03 -8.67 7.50
CA GLY A 149 20.48 -10.01 7.84
C GLY A 149 19.62 -10.65 8.91
N ILE A 150 19.94 -11.91 9.20
CA ILE A 150 19.39 -12.62 10.35
C ILE A 150 20.26 -12.23 11.53
N PHE A 151 19.65 -11.64 12.57
CA PHE A 151 20.34 -11.46 13.83
C PHE A 151 20.53 -12.85 14.46
N SER A 152 21.76 -13.23 14.78
CA SER A 152 22.10 -14.49 15.42
C SER A 152 23.34 -14.26 16.29
N PRO A 153 23.37 -14.74 17.54
CA PRO A 153 24.54 -14.62 18.39
C PRO A 153 25.72 -15.37 17.77
N SER A 154 26.89 -14.74 17.73
CA SER A 154 28.12 -15.40 17.30
C SER A 154 28.55 -16.47 18.31
N ARG A 155 29.34 -17.47 17.90
CA ARG A 155 29.91 -18.46 18.83
C ARG A 155 30.78 -17.85 19.95
N GLU A 156 31.24 -16.61 19.76
CA GLU A 156 32.04 -15.83 20.73
C GLU A 156 31.21 -14.77 21.48
N SER A 157 29.88 -14.85 21.46
CA SER A 157 29.02 -13.88 22.17
C SER A 157 29.26 -13.91 23.68
N SER A 158 29.14 -12.73 24.29
CA SER A 158 29.11 -12.62 25.75
C SER A 158 27.77 -13.13 26.30
N GLN A 159 27.75 -13.59 27.56
CA GLN A 159 26.50 -13.99 28.24
C GLN A 159 25.41 -12.91 28.20
N LEU A 160 25.81 -11.63 28.21
CA LEU A 160 24.89 -10.50 28.10
C LEU A 160 24.25 -10.40 26.72
N GLU A 161 25.00 -10.67 25.65
CA GLU A 161 24.47 -10.69 24.28
C GLU A 161 23.51 -11.87 24.08
N ASP A 162 23.82 -13.03 24.65
CA ASP A 162 22.93 -14.20 24.59
C ASP A 162 21.60 -13.95 25.31
N MET A 163 21.64 -13.36 26.51
CA MET A 163 20.44 -12.97 27.24
C MET A 163 19.62 -11.93 26.48
N GLN A 164 20.26 -10.94 25.85
CA GLN A 164 19.57 -9.95 25.03
C GLN A 164 18.94 -10.57 23.77
N TRP A 165 19.63 -11.51 23.13
CA TRP A 165 19.10 -12.26 21.99
C TRP A 165 17.88 -13.08 22.40
N ALA A 166 17.97 -13.84 23.50
CA ALA A 166 16.86 -14.65 24.00
C ALA A 166 15.63 -13.79 24.32
N ALA A 167 15.83 -12.64 24.99
CA ALA A 167 14.74 -11.70 25.28
C ALA A 167 14.12 -11.10 24.00
N TRP A 168 14.94 -10.74 23.02
CA TRP A 168 14.45 -10.25 21.72
C TRP A 168 13.66 -11.33 20.96
N LEU A 169 14.15 -12.57 20.98
CA LEU A 169 13.52 -13.70 20.32
C LEU A 169 12.16 -14.00 20.94
N ASP A 170 12.07 -14.03 22.28
CA ASP A 170 10.83 -14.22 23.01
C ASP A 170 9.80 -13.13 22.65
N GLN A 171 10.21 -11.86 22.74
CA GLN A 171 9.33 -10.72 22.42
C GLN A 171 8.85 -10.73 20.97
N THR A 172 9.74 -11.04 20.02
CA THR A 172 9.44 -11.07 18.59
C THR A 172 8.53 -12.25 18.27
N THR A 173 8.79 -13.43 18.84
CA THR A 173 7.96 -14.64 18.68
C THR A 173 6.56 -14.41 19.25
N PHE A 174 6.45 -13.80 20.42
CA PHE A 174 5.17 -13.44 21.02
C PHE A 174 4.37 -12.46 20.15
N SER A 175 5.04 -11.46 19.58
CA SER A 175 4.40 -10.47 18.69
C SER A 175 3.97 -11.09 17.37
N ALA A 176 4.82 -11.94 16.78
CA ALA A 176 4.56 -12.66 15.54
C ALA A 176 3.42 -13.67 15.69
N SER A 177 3.37 -14.42 16.80
CA SER A 177 2.30 -15.39 17.06
C SER A 177 0.94 -14.71 17.20
N ARG A 178 0.88 -13.57 17.89
CA ARG A 178 -0.33 -12.75 17.98
C ARG A 178 -0.79 -12.27 16.61
N LEU A 179 0.14 -11.74 15.80
CA LEU A 179 -0.17 -11.31 14.44
C LEU A 179 -0.70 -12.49 13.60
N ALA A 180 -0.05 -13.65 13.69
CA ALA A 180 -0.47 -14.84 12.95
C ALA A 180 -1.85 -15.34 13.37
N GLN A 181 -2.14 -15.34 14.67
CA GLN A 181 -3.47 -15.70 15.17
C GLN A 181 -4.55 -14.71 14.72
N GLN A 182 -4.24 -13.42 14.69
CA GLN A 182 -5.19 -12.39 14.28
C GLN A 182 -5.42 -12.36 12.76
N CYS A 183 -4.37 -12.58 11.97
CA CYS A 183 -4.40 -12.38 10.53
C CYS A 183 -4.53 -13.67 9.72
N TYR A 184 -4.00 -14.80 10.23
CA TYR A 184 -3.80 -16.01 9.43
C TYR A 184 -4.55 -17.26 9.96
N ASN A 185 -5.25 -17.17 11.09
CA ASN A 185 -6.09 -18.23 11.70
C ASN A 185 -7.42 -18.51 10.93
N SER A 186 -7.33 -18.37 9.61
CA SER A 186 -8.36 -18.06 8.62
C SER A 186 -9.22 -19.14 7.97
N SER A 187 -8.70 -20.25 7.42
CA SER A 187 -9.30 -20.98 6.26
C SER A 187 -9.65 -20.15 5.00
N SER A 188 -10.22 -18.94 5.10
CA SER A 188 -10.49 -18.01 3.99
C SER A 188 -9.22 -17.48 3.33
N LYS A 189 -9.18 -17.41 1.99
CA LYS A 189 -8.04 -16.79 1.28
C LYS A 189 -7.86 -15.29 1.57
N ALA A 190 -8.91 -14.62 2.02
CA ALA A 190 -8.88 -13.19 2.33
C ALA A 190 -8.47 -12.93 3.79
N LEU A 191 -7.73 -11.84 4.00
CA LEU A 191 -7.37 -11.35 5.34
C LEU A 191 -8.59 -10.73 6.04
N PRO A 192 -8.70 -10.83 7.37
CA PRO A 192 -9.70 -10.09 8.15
C PRO A 192 -9.59 -8.57 7.93
N SER A 193 -10.71 -7.86 7.96
CA SER A 193 -10.78 -6.40 7.72
C SER A 193 -10.02 -5.56 8.75
N ASN A 194 -9.75 -6.11 9.94
CA ASN A 194 -9.00 -5.49 11.03
C ASN A 194 -7.53 -5.96 11.09
N CYS A 195 -7.05 -6.70 10.09
CA CYS A 195 -5.67 -7.18 10.05
C CYS A 195 -4.78 -6.24 9.22
N ALA A 196 -3.71 -5.73 9.84
CA ALA A 196 -2.63 -5.03 9.16
C ALA A 196 -1.48 -5.99 8.82
N ALA A 197 -1.73 -6.97 7.95
CA ALA A 197 -0.69 -7.88 7.50
C ALA A 197 0.31 -7.18 6.57
N PHE A 198 1.56 -7.62 6.63
CA PHE A 198 2.66 -7.12 5.79
C PHE A 198 2.83 -7.91 4.48
N GLY A 199 1.98 -8.90 4.21
CA GLY A 199 2.07 -9.77 3.04
C GLY A 199 0.83 -10.64 2.83
N PRO A 200 0.82 -11.45 1.75
CA PRO A 200 -0.28 -12.36 1.47
C PRO A 200 -0.38 -13.45 2.54
N ARG A 201 -1.61 -13.89 2.85
CA ARG A 201 -1.86 -14.99 3.80
C ARG A 201 -1.23 -16.31 3.37
N LEU A 202 -1.29 -16.61 2.08
CA LEU A 202 -0.81 -17.85 1.52
C LEU A 202 -0.06 -17.53 0.23
N LEU A 203 1.20 -17.94 0.17
CA LEU A 203 1.93 -17.94 -1.08
C LEU A 203 1.31 -19.00 -2.01
N PRO A 204 1.30 -18.77 -3.33
CA PRO A 204 0.82 -19.78 -4.25
C PRO A 204 1.68 -21.04 -4.13
N PHE A 205 1.04 -22.21 -4.03
CA PHE A 205 1.70 -23.50 -4.17
C PHE A 205 0.73 -24.55 -4.70
N ASN A 206 1.28 -25.57 -5.34
CA ASN A 206 0.61 -26.76 -5.77
C ASN A 206 1.03 -27.94 -4.90
N VAL A 207 0.08 -28.83 -4.63
CA VAL A 207 0.31 -30.08 -3.91
C VAL A 207 0.12 -31.22 -4.90
N THR A 208 1.12 -32.09 -4.99
CA THR A 208 1.04 -33.34 -5.75
C THR A 208 1.29 -34.50 -4.81
N THR A 209 0.42 -35.50 -4.86
CA THR A 209 0.51 -36.72 -4.06
C THR A 209 1.04 -37.86 -4.91
N ALA A 210 1.54 -38.92 -4.27
CA ALA A 210 2.06 -40.12 -4.93
C ALA A 210 3.26 -39.81 -5.86
N VAL A 211 4.17 -38.96 -5.38
CA VAL A 211 5.47 -38.75 -6.01
C VAL A 211 6.44 -39.86 -5.58
N ASP A 212 7.44 -40.14 -6.39
CA ASP A 212 8.50 -41.07 -6.03
C ASP A 212 9.20 -40.62 -4.75
N CYS A 213 9.61 -41.57 -3.92
CA CYS A 213 10.34 -41.27 -2.70
C CYS A 213 11.82 -40.96 -3.02
N PRO A 214 12.41 -39.90 -2.44
CA PRO A 214 13.82 -39.55 -2.67
C PRO A 214 14.82 -40.45 -1.90
N PHE A 215 14.33 -41.31 -1.01
CA PHE A 215 15.14 -42.26 -0.24
C PHE A 215 15.08 -43.67 -0.82
N GLU A 216 15.86 -44.60 -0.26
CA GLU A 216 15.82 -46.00 -0.67
C GLU A 216 14.40 -46.56 -0.50
N ALA A 217 13.92 -47.35 -1.46
CA ALA A 217 12.53 -47.82 -1.52
C ALA A 217 12.07 -48.56 -0.23
N ARG A 218 13.00 -49.18 0.49
CA ARG A 218 12.74 -49.86 1.78
C ARG A 218 12.52 -48.91 2.95
N MET A 219 13.03 -47.68 2.85
CA MET A 219 12.82 -46.64 3.84
C MET A 219 11.44 -46.02 3.71
N CYS A 220 10.86 -45.96 2.52
CA CYS A 220 9.70 -45.12 2.26
C CYS A 220 8.37 -45.83 2.53
N SER A 221 7.48 -45.18 3.28
CA SER A 221 6.07 -45.55 3.31
C SER A 221 5.33 -44.94 2.11
N ASN A 222 4.25 -45.59 1.67
CA ASN A 222 3.62 -45.46 0.34
C ASN A 222 3.10 -44.07 -0.10
N LYS A 223 3.38 -42.97 0.61
CA LYS A 223 2.80 -41.64 0.30
C LYS A 223 3.79 -40.49 0.49
N THR A 224 4.61 -40.24 -0.53
CA THR A 224 5.33 -38.98 -0.66
C THR A 224 4.40 -37.88 -1.16
N VAL A 225 4.53 -36.70 -0.60
CA VAL A 225 3.81 -35.48 -1.02
C VAL A 225 4.83 -34.44 -1.46
N ARG A 226 4.58 -33.81 -2.61
CA ARG A 226 5.40 -32.71 -3.13
C ARG A 226 4.60 -31.41 -3.08
N PHE A 227 5.20 -30.40 -2.47
CA PHE A 227 4.74 -29.01 -2.43
C PHE A 227 5.62 -28.17 -3.35
N GLU A 228 4.99 -27.42 -4.25
CA GLU A 228 5.71 -26.59 -5.21
C GLU A 228 5.14 -25.16 -5.23
N SER A 229 5.96 -24.14 -4.99
CA SER A 229 5.50 -22.74 -4.91
C SER A 229 5.21 -22.06 -6.26
N GLY A 230 5.57 -22.68 -7.38
CA GLY A 230 5.72 -21.97 -8.65
C GLY A 230 6.78 -20.86 -8.57
N THR A 231 6.72 -19.88 -9.47
CA THR A 231 7.66 -18.76 -9.50
C THR A 231 7.18 -17.62 -8.61
N LEU A 232 7.82 -17.45 -7.46
CA LEU A 232 7.63 -16.33 -6.54
C LEU A 232 8.55 -15.17 -6.94
N ASP A 233 8.04 -13.95 -6.80
CA ASP A 233 8.71 -12.68 -7.10
C ASP A 233 9.05 -11.94 -5.80
N SER A 234 10.29 -11.45 -5.68
CA SER A 234 10.81 -10.84 -4.46
C SER A 234 10.00 -9.66 -3.96
N GLN A 235 9.44 -8.88 -4.87
CA GLN A 235 8.61 -7.74 -4.50
C GLN A 235 7.19 -8.17 -4.17
N LEU A 236 6.55 -8.90 -5.09
CA LEU A 236 5.12 -9.23 -4.97
C LEU A 236 4.82 -10.18 -3.81
N HIS A 237 5.77 -11.05 -3.46
CA HIS A 237 5.55 -12.12 -2.49
C HIS A 237 6.32 -11.91 -1.18
N PHE A 238 7.44 -11.19 -1.22
CA PHE A 238 8.30 -10.99 -0.04
C PHE A 238 8.49 -9.51 0.35
N GLY A 239 7.87 -8.57 -0.37
CA GLY A 239 7.91 -7.14 -0.02
C GLY A 239 9.24 -6.45 -0.31
N VAL A 240 10.15 -7.06 -1.06
CA VAL A 240 11.44 -6.46 -1.44
C VAL A 240 11.24 -5.45 -2.56
N ASN A 241 11.09 -4.17 -2.20
CA ASN A 241 10.82 -3.09 -3.14
C ASN A 241 12.02 -2.78 -4.05
N THR A 242 12.00 -3.30 -5.28
CA THR A 242 13.09 -3.23 -6.26
C THR A 242 12.56 -2.95 -7.66
N GLU A 243 13.37 -2.34 -8.52
CA GLU A 243 13.01 -2.16 -9.92
C GLU A 243 12.75 -3.51 -10.60
N PRO A 244 11.87 -3.59 -11.61
CA PRO A 244 11.55 -4.85 -12.28
C PRO A 244 12.75 -5.68 -12.77
N LYS A 245 13.84 -5.00 -13.16
CA LYS A 245 15.08 -5.63 -13.63
C LYS A 245 15.92 -6.27 -12.51
N ASP A 246 15.76 -5.79 -11.29
CA ASP A 246 16.53 -6.21 -10.11
C ASP A 246 15.74 -7.18 -9.22
N ARG A 247 14.52 -7.55 -9.63
CA ARG A 247 13.67 -8.48 -8.89
C ARG A 247 14.22 -9.89 -8.97
N VAL A 248 14.31 -10.52 -7.81
CA VAL A 248 14.72 -11.92 -7.68
C VAL A 248 13.50 -12.80 -7.79
N LYS A 249 13.61 -13.86 -8.61
CA LYS A 249 12.60 -14.90 -8.72
C LYS A 249 13.04 -16.13 -7.95
N TYR A 250 12.12 -16.73 -7.21
CA TYR A 250 12.39 -17.87 -6.34
C TYR A 250 11.34 -18.96 -6.58
N ARG A 251 11.77 -20.22 -6.66
CA ARG A 251 10.90 -21.38 -6.72
C ARG A 251 11.38 -22.40 -5.70
N ARG A 252 10.47 -22.85 -4.85
CA ARG A 252 10.72 -23.90 -3.86
C ARG A 252 9.94 -25.15 -4.23
N VAL A 253 10.63 -26.28 -4.24
CA VAL A 253 10.03 -27.61 -4.28
C VAL A 253 10.42 -28.32 -3.00
N VAL A 254 9.43 -28.83 -2.27
CA VAL A 254 9.62 -29.59 -1.04
C VAL A 254 8.92 -30.92 -1.20
N GLU A 255 9.64 -32.00 -0.99
CA GLU A 255 9.10 -33.36 -1.00
C GLU A 255 9.18 -33.94 0.40
N CYS A 256 8.04 -34.37 0.92
CA CYS A 256 7.91 -34.98 2.23
C CYS A 256 7.55 -36.46 2.04
N ALA A 257 8.48 -37.34 2.36
CA ALA A 257 8.26 -38.79 2.38
C ALA A 257 8.32 -39.29 3.83
N PRO A 258 7.27 -39.99 4.33
CA PRO A 258 7.38 -40.70 5.59
C PRO A 258 8.37 -41.86 5.45
N VAL A 259 9.40 -41.88 6.30
CA VAL A 259 10.48 -42.90 6.26
C VAL A 259 10.52 -43.76 7.51
N THR A 260 10.89 -45.04 7.37
CA THR A 260 11.32 -45.90 8.48
C THR A 260 12.83 -45.75 8.71
N GLN A 261 13.22 -45.78 9.98
CA GLN A 261 14.61 -45.75 10.42
C GLN A 261 15.19 -47.16 10.63
N ASP A 262 14.34 -48.20 10.58
CA ASP A 262 14.71 -49.58 10.88
C ASP A 262 15.79 -50.10 9.92
N GLY A 263 16.96 -50.44 10.48
CA GLY A 263 18.10 -50.91 9.69
C GLY A 263 18.86 -49.81 8.93
N PHE A 264 18.45 -48.55 9.06
CA PHE A 264 19.08 -47.39 8.41
C PHE A 264 19.67 -46.36 9.38
N ALA A 265 19.25 -46.36 10.64
CA ALA A 265 19.84 -45.54 11.70
C ALA A 265 20.26 -46.42 12.89
N SER A 266 21.43 -46.13 13.47
CA SER A 266 21.90 -46.78 14.70
C SER A 266 22.20 -45.74 15.77
N GLY A 267 21.47 -45.81 16.88
CA GLY A 267 21.67 -44.95 18.04
C GLY A 267 21.00 -43.58 17.92
N THR A 268 20.82 -42.95 19.08
CA THR A 268 20.43 -41.55 19.19
C THR A 268 21.68 -40.78 19.59
N LEU A 269 22.07 -39.78 18.81
CA LEU A 269 23.15 -38.89 19.26
C LEU A 269 22.56 -37.96 20.33
N ASP A 270 23.14 -38.00 21.52
CA ASP A 270 22.90 -36.96 22.51
C ASP A 270 23.53 -35.66 21.97
N TYR A 271 22.84 -34.52 22.07
CA TYR A 271 23.27 -33.25 21.45
C TYR A 271 24.71 -32.88 21.87
N ASN A 272 25.10 -33.25 23.08
CA ASN A 272 26.42 -33.02 23.65
C ASN A 272 27.52 -33.96 23.12
N GLN A 273 27.16 -35.00 22.37
CA GLN A 273 28.06 -36.03 21.81
C GLN A 273 28.11 -36.00 20.27
N ALA A 274 27.26 -35.21 19.62
CA ALA A 274 27.25 -35.06 18.17
C ALA A 274 28.43 -34.19 17.72
N HIS A 275 29.55 -34.82 17.38
CA HIS A 275 30.59 -34.16 16.58
C HIS A 275 30.11 -34.13 15.13
N ILE A 276 29.30 -33.13 14.78
CA ILE A 276 28.89 -32.89 13.39
C ILE A 276 30.15 -32.42 12.65
N PRO A 277 30.70 -33.20 11.70
CA PRO A 277 31.85 -32.75 10.92
C PRO A 277 31.48 -31.45 10.22
N GLU A 278 32.34 -30.44 10.31
CA GLU A 278 32.14 -29.16 9.65
C GLU A 278 31.94 -29.40 8.15
N VAL A 279 30.73 -29.11 7.66
CA VAL A 279 30.43 -29.18 6.23
C VAL A 279 31.23 -28.07 5.55
N PRO A 280 32.08 -28.38 4.55
CA PRO A 280 32.89 -27.39 3.87
C PRO A 280 32.01 -26.27 3.29
N PRO A 281 32.46 -25.00 3.31
CA PRO A 281 31.72 -23.89 2.73
C PRO A 281 31.48 -24.16 1.24
N GLY A 282 30.22 -24.40 0.87
CA GLY A 282 29.80 -24.81 -0.48
C GLY A 282 28.86 -26.03 -0.50
N GLN A 283 28.73 -26.78 0.60
CA GLN A 283 27.87 -27.96 0.72
C GLN A 283 26.79 -27.85 1.80
N GLN A 284 26.40 -26.64 2.22
CA GLN A 284 25.27 -26.46 3.14
C GLN A 284 23.96 -26.92 2.46
N THR A 285 23.62 -28.19 2.61
CA THR A 285 22.25 -28.67 2.47
C THR A 285 21.47 -28.11 3.66
N ASN A 286 20.38 -27.39 3.38
CA ASN A 286 19.45 -26.95 4.41
C ASN A 286 18.90 -28.18 5.14
N TYR A 287 19.52 -28.56 6.26
CA TYR A 287 18.95 -29.51 7.19
C TYR A 287 17.70 -28.85 7.77
N LEU A 288 16.54 -29.42 7.44
CA LEU A 288 15.32 -29.18 8.20
C LEU A 288 15.48 -30.02 9.46
N ASP A 289 15.72 -29.36 10.59
CA ASP A 289 15.55 -29.99 11.90
C ASP A 289 14.10 -30.49 11.98
N ILE A 290 13.95 -31.80 11.99
CA ILE A 290 12.68 -32.44 12.29
C ILE A 290 12.54 -32.36 13.80
N GLU A 291 12.05 -31.23 14.30
CA GLU A 291 11.51 -31.17 15.66
C GLU A 291 10.33 -32.15 15.71
N THR A 292 10.57 -33.32 16.27
CA THR A 292 9.51 -34.24 16.68
C THR A 292 8.73 -33.58 17.80
N TYR A 293 7.55 -33.04 17.47
CA TYR A 293 6.53 -32.76 18.47
C TYR A 293 6.16 -34.09 19.15
N GLN A 294 6.48 -34.19 20.44
CA GLN A 294 5.87 -35.16 21.36
C GLN A 294 4.48 -34.69 21.79
#